data_AF-A0A496RY27-F1
#
_entry.id   AF-A0A496RY27-F1
#
_cell.length_a   1.000
_cell.length_b   1.000
_cell.length_c   1.000
_cell.angle_alpha   90.00
_cell.angle_beta   90.00
_cell.angle_gamma   90.00
#
_symmetry.space_group_name_H-M   'P 1'
#
loop_
_entity.id
_entity.type
_entity.pdbx_description
1 polymer ?
#
loop_
_entity_poly.entity_id
_entity_poly.type
_entity_poly.pdbx_seq_one_letter_code
_entity_poly.pdbx_strand_id
1 'polypeptide(L)'
;MSSASRKGYRSQTEAAEEYKKRGWEVFVPQKSKYSAQDIFGMFDLVAISPDGSEIHFIQVKSNSTRGFLKKLREWRENHNVKKVEWRLMVRLDARKHKRKWKVYQ
;
A
#
# COMPACT_ATOMS: atom_id res chain seq x y z
N MET A 1 14.98 -14.12 -12.93
CA MET A 1 15.00 -12.73 -12.42
C MET A 1 16.28 -12.05 -12.89
N SER A 2 16.19 -10.85 -13.48
CA SER A 2 17.36 -10.06 -13.88
C SER A 2 18.11 -9.51 -12.64
N SER A 3 19.40 -9.21 -12.76
CA SER A 3 20.23 -8.64 -11.68
C SER A 3 19.63 -7.35 -11.09
N ALA A 4 19.10 -6.48 -11.95
CA ALA A 4 18.39 -5.26 -11.56
C ALA A 4 17.12 -5.55 -10.73
N SER A 5 16.34 -6.58 -11.12
CA SER A 5 15.14 -6.98 -10.37
C SER A 5 15.49 -7.55 -8.98
N ARG A 6 16.64 -8.21 -8.84
CA ARG A 6 17.15 -8.74 -7.57
C ARG A 6 17.64 -7.62 -6.63
N LYS A 7 18.26 -6.57 -7.17
CA LYS A 7 18.68 -5.38 -6.41
C LYS A 7 17.49 -4.58 -5.87
N GLY A 8 16.47 -4.35 -6.69
CA GLY A 8 15.24 -3.66 -6.27
C GLY A 8 14.52 -4.40 -5.14
N TYR A 9 14.43 -5.73 -5.26
CA TYR A 9 13.86 -6.58 -4.22
C TYR A 9 14.63 -6.47 -2.89
N ARG A 10 15.96 -6.51 -2.93
CA ARG A 10 16.79 -6.38 -1.72
C ARG A 10 16.55 -5.05 -0.98
N SER A 11 16.56 -3.92 -1.69
CA SER A 11 16.34 -2.61 -1.05
C SER A 11 14.93 -2.48 -0.48
N GLN A 12 13.93 -3.09 -1.11
CA GLN A 12 12.57 -3.18 -0.57
C GLN A 12 12.53 -3.99 0.74
N THR A 13 13.20 -5.15 0.77
CA THR A 13 13.33 -5.95 2.00
C THR A 13 14.03 -5.17 3.10
N GLU A 14 15.15 -4.51 2.81
CA GLU A 14 15.88 -3.70 3.78
C GLU A 14 15.00 -2.57 4.36
N ALA A 15 14.26 -1.86 3.51
CA ALA A 15 13.32 -0.82 3.95
C ALA A 15 12.19 -1.39 4.84
N ALA A 16 11.64 -2.56 4.50
CA ALA A 16 10.63 -3.21 5.31
C ALA A 16 11.18 -3.60 6.70
N GLU A 17 12.40 -4.14 6.76
CA GLU A 17 13.04 -4.49 8.04
C GLU A 17 13.32 -3.26 8.91
N GLU A 18 13.67 -2.11 8.33
CA GLU A 18 13.85 -0.86 9.08
C GLU A 18 12.56 -0.39 9.77
N TYR A 19 11.40 -0.56 9.13
CA TYR A 19 10.11 -0.28 9.76
C TYR A 19 9.77 -1.31 10.84
N LYS A 20 9.98 -2.61 10.57
CA LYS A 20 9.72 -3.67 11.56
C LYS A 20 10.57 -3.51 12.82
N LYS A 21 11.83 -3.11 12.71
CA LYS A 21 12.71 -2.80 13.86
C LYS A 21 12.15 -1.71 14.77
N ARG A 22 11.34 -0.80 14.21
CA ARG A 22 10.65 0.27 14.95
C ARG A 22 9.31 -0.18 15.53
N GLY A 23 8.95 -1.46 15.38
CA GLY A 23 7.67 -2.02 15.83
C GLY A 23 6.51 -1.78 14.88
N TRP A 24 6.75 -1.24 13.68
CA TRP A 24 5.66 -0.97 12.73
C TRP A 24 5.20 -2.27 12.05
N GLU A 25 3.90 -2.37 11.80
CA GLU A 25 3.34 -3.43 10.97
C GLU A 25 3.54 -3.08 9.50
N VAL A 26 4.19 -3.96 8.74
CA VAL A 26 4.59 -3.69 7.35
C VAL A 26 3.90 -4.66 6.40
N PHE A 27 3.17 -4.11 5.44
CA PHE A 27 2.57 -4.83 4.33
C PHE A 27 3.34 -4.56 3.04
N VAL A 28 3.80 -5.65 2.40
CA VAL A 28 4.46 -5.60 1.09
C VAL A 28 3.52 -6.19 0.05
N PRO A 29 2.92 -5.38 -0.85
CA PRO A 29 2.00 -5.87 -1.85
C PRO A 29 2.68 -6.87 -2.81
N GLN A 30 1.97 -7.95 -3.14
CA GLN A 30 2.38 -8.82 -4.23
C GLN A 30 2.24 -8.07 -5.55
N LYS A 31 3.22 -8.22 -6.45
CA LYS A 31 3.18 -7.55 -7.76
C LYS A 31 1.91 -7.94 -8.52
N SER A 32 1.04 -6.96 -8.75
CA SER A 32 -0.11 -7.15 -9.63
C SER A 32 0.37 -7.48 -11.05
N LYS A 33 -0.17 -8.55 -11.65
CA LYS A 33 0.04 -8.89 -13.06
C LYS A 33 -0.60 -7.87 -14.01
N TYR A 34 -1.57 -7.09 -13.51
CA TYR A 34 -2.31 -6.10 -14.27
C TYR A 34 -1.91 -4.72 -13.76
N SER A 35 -1.17 -3.99 -14.59
CA SER A 35 -0.48 -2.74 -14.30
C SER A 35 -1.42 -1.54 -14.14
N ALA A 36 -2.40 -1.63 -13.24
CA ALA A 36 -3.14 -0.45 -12.81
C ALA A 36 -2.19 0.42 -11.98
N GLN A 37 -2.15 1.73 -12.24
CA GLN A 37 -1.48 2.72 -11.38
C GLN A 37 -2.34 2.97 -10.11
N ASP A 38 -2.70 1.88 -9.42
CA ASP A 38 -3.32 1.98 -8.11
C ASP A 38 -2.24 2.22 -7.04
N ILE A 39 -2.68 2.34 -5.77
CA ILE A 39 -1.78 2.57 -4.64
C ILE A 39 -0.69 1.49 -4.51
N PHE A 40 -0.95 0.28 -5.00
CA PHE A 40 -0.02 -0.86 -4.96
C PHE A 40 0.91 -0.91 -6.17
N GLY A 41 0.58 -0.19 -7.25
CA GLY A 41 1.49 0.10 -8.35
C GLY A 41 2.40 1.31 -8.10
N MET A 42 2.02 2.21 -7.19
CA MET A 42 2.75 3.44 -6.89
C MET A 42 3.72 3.35 -5.71
N PHE A 43 3.43 2.50 -4.73
CA PHE A 43 4.26 2.33 -3.53
C PHE A 43 4.72 0.87 -3.40
N ASP A 44 5.95 0.68 -2.94
CA ASP A 44 6.55 -0.65 -2.78
C ASP A 44 6.11 -1.33 -1.48
N LEU A 45 5.71 -0.57 -0.45
CA LEU A 45 5.23 -1.10 0.83
C LEU A 45 4.35 -0.07 1.57
N VAL A 46 3.50 -0.57 2.47
CA VAL A 46 2.68 0.22 3.38
C VAL A 46 3.05 -0.16 4.80
N ALA A 47 3.20 0.80 5.69
CA ALA A 47 3.48 0.54 7.10
C ALA A 47 2.48 1.27 8.01
N ILE A 48 2.08 0.63 9.09
CA ILE A 48 1.17 1.17 10.10
C ILE A 48 1.95 1.29 11.42
N SER A 49 1.84 2.43 12.08
CA SER A 49 2.51 2.67 13.36
C SER A 49 2.00 1.71 14.44
N PRO A 50 2.80 1.42 15.49
CA PRO A 50 2.41 0.47 16.54
C PRO A 50 1.08 0.81 17.24
N ASP A 51 0.77 2.10 17.35
CA ASP A 51 -0.46 2.64 17.93
C ASP A 51 -1.59 2.84 16.91
N GLY A 52 -1.33 2.56 15.63
CA GLY A 52 -2.29 2.71 14.53
C GLY A 52 -2.62 4.16 14.14
N SER A 53 -1.92 5.15 14.68
CA SER A 53 -2.18 6.56 14.41
C SER A 53 -1.67 7.04 13.04
N GLU A 54 -0.66 6.36 12.49
CA GLU A 54 0.00 6.74 11.24
C GLU A 54 0.00 5.59 10.22
N ILE A 55 -0.21 5.95 8.96
CA ILE A 55 -0.06 5.05 7.82
C ILE A 55 0.93 5.69 6.85
N HIS A 56 2.03 5.00 6.59
CA HIS A 56 3.03 5.43 5.62
C HIS A 56 2.92 4.60 4.34
N PHE A 57 2.80 5.28 3.20
CA PHE A 57 2.95 4.70 1.87
C PHE A 57 4.37 4.95 1.37
N ILE A 58 5.15 3.88 1.18
CA ILE A 58 6.59 3.98 0.99
C ILE A 58 6.98 3.48 -0.41
N GLN A 59 7.69 4.33 -1.16
CA GLN A 59 8.37 3.97 -2.39
C GLN A 59 9.88 3.95 -2.15
N VAL A 60 10.53 2.84 -2.48
CA VAL A 60 11.98 2.65 -2.40
C VAL A 60 12.59 2.96 -3.76
N LYS A 61 13.68 3.73 -3.75
CA LYS A 61 14.51 4.03 -4.92
C LYS A 61 15.98 3.93 -4.52
N SER A 62 16.83 3.56 -5.45
CA SER A 62 18.29 3.66 -5.28
C SER A 62 18.83 4.79 -6.17
N ASN A 63 19.74 5.60 -5.63
CA ASN A 63 20.54 6.63 -6.31
C ASN A 63 19.80 7.85 -6.91
N SER A 64 18.51 7.75 -7.26
CA SER A 64 17.81 8.84 -7.93
C SER A 64 16.31 8.84 -7.65
N THR A 65 15.76 10.05 -7.54
CA THR A 65 14.32 10.33 -7.43
C THR A 65 13.74 10.87 -8.73
N ARG A 66 14.54 10.93 -9.82
CA ARG A 66 14.20 11.70 -11.03
C ARG A 66 12.84 11.28 -11.59
N GLY A 67 11.92 12.24 -11.64
CA GLY A 67 10.55 12.07 -12.14
C GLY A 67 9.54 11.51 -11.12
N PHE A 68 9.95 10.90 -10.01
CA PHE A 68 9.03 10.36 -9.02
C PHE A 68 8.46 11.46 -8.10
N LEU A 69 9.25 12.47 -7.73
CA LEU A 69 8.75 13.57 -6.88
C LEU A 69 7.57 14.31 -7.51
N LYS A 70 7.61 14.51 -8.83
CA LYS A 70 6.49 15.09 -9.59
C LYS A 70 5.25 14.21 -9.49
N LYS A 71 5.39 12.90 -9.74
CA LYS A 71 4.30 11.93 -9.60
C LYS A 71 3.74 11.87 -8.19
N LEU A 72 4.59 11.91 -7.17
CA LEU A 72 4.19 11.91 -5.77
C LEU A 72 3.37 13.16 -5.43
N ARG A 73 3.81 14.32 -5.91
CA ARG A 73 3.07 15.57 -5.74
C ARG A 73 1.72 15.52 -6.44
N GLU A 74 1.69 15.15 -7.71
CA GLU A 74 0.45 15.00 -8.50
C GLU A 74 -0.51 14.01 -7.84
N TRP A 75 0.01 12.89 -7.32
CA TRP A 75 -0.81 11.90 -6.63
C TRP A 75 -1.42 12.47 -5.34
N ARG A 76 -0.64 13.18 -4.52
CA ARG A 76 -1.14 13.83 -3.29
C ARG A 76 -2.21 14.88 -3.58
N GLU A 77 -2.02 15.67 -4.64
CA GLU A 77 -2.98 16.69 -5.06
C GLU A 77 -4.30 16.05 -5.55
N ASN A 78 -4.20 14.97 -6.34
CA ASN A 78 -5.37 14.31 -6.92
C ASN A 78 -6.10 13.36 -5.96
N HIS A 79 -5.43 12.85 -4.91
CA HIS A 79 -5.95 11.85 -3.99
C HIS A 79 -6.00 12.37 -2.55
N ASN A 80 -6.66 13.52 -2.36
CA ASN A 80 -6.86 14.05 -1.01
C ASN A 80 -7.82 13.16 -0.21
N VAL A 81 -7.28 12.42 0.76
CA VAL A 81 -8.04 11.50 1.61
C VAL A 81 -8.83 12.31 2.63
N LYS A 82 -10.11 12.59 2.32
CA LYS A 82 -11.00 13.35 3.21
C LYS A 82 -11.44 12.58 4.46
N LYS A 83 -11.47 11.25 4.39
CA LYS A 83 -11.89 10.37 5.48
C LYS A 83 -11.25 8.99 5.30
N VAL A 84 -10.79 8.41 6.40
CA VAL A 84 -10.40 6.99 6.48
C VAL A 84 -11.48 6.27 7.29
N GLU A 85 -12.00 5.17 6.76
CA GLU A 85 -13.00 4.33 7.44
C GLU A 85 -12.58 2.87 7.39
N TRP A 86 -12.74 2.19 8.52
CA TRP A 86 -12.59 0.75 8.60
C TRP A 86 -13.95 0.09 8.43
N ARG A 87 -14.02 -0.88 7.51
CA ARG A 87 -15.26 -1.58 7.21
C ARG A 87 -15.02 -3.06 7.11
N LEU A 88 -15.75 -3.84 7.88
CA LEU A 88 -15.88 -5.28 7.66
C LEU A 88 -17.13 -5.52 6.81
N MET A 89 -16.95 -6.20 5.68
CA MET A 89 -18.05 -6.54 4.77
C MET A 89 -18.28 -8.04 4.74
N VAL A 90 -19.44 -8.47 5.23
CA VAL A 90 -19.83 -9.88 5.23
C VAL A 90 -20.82 -10.14 4.11
N ARG A 91 -20.54 -11.12 3.26
CA ARG A 91 -21.44 -11.52 2.17
C ARG A 91 -22.63 -12.31 2.74
N LEU A 92 -23.84 -11.91 2.35
CA LEU A 92 -25.07 -12.61 2.71
C LEU A 92 -25.51 -13.56 1.59
N ASP A 93 -26.19 -14.63 1.97
CA ASP A 93 -26.82 -15.55 1.02
C ASP A 93 -27.96 -14.84 0.27
N ALA A 94 -27.82 -14.78 -1.05
CA ALA A 94 -28.76 -14.11 -1.95
C ALA A 94 -30.15 -14.77 -1.97
N ARG A 95 -30.28 -16.04 -1.55
CA ARG A 95 -31.58 -16.73 -1.45
C ARG A 95 -32.35 -16.33 -0.21
N LYS A 96 -31.65 -15.87 0.83
CA LYS A 96 -32.21 -15.57 2.16
C LYS A 96 -32.34 -14.08 2.43
N HIS A 97 -31.56 -13.25 1.74
CA HIS A 97 -31.50 -11.80 1.99
C HIS A 97 -31.55 -10.99 0.70
N LYS A 98 -32.34 -9.91 0.70
CA LYS A 98 -32.45 -8.97 -0.44
C LYS A 98 -31.15 -8.17 -0.68
N ARG A 99 -30.30 -8.00 0.33
CA ARG A 99 -29.03 -7.27 0.23
C ARG A 99 -27.85 -8.24 0.23
N LYS A 100 -26.88 -8.01 -0.66
CA LYS A 100 -25.70 -8.87 -0.84
C LYS A 100 -24.65 -8.72 0.26
N TRP A 101 -24.54 -7.54 0.87
CA TRP A 101 -23.49 -7.21 1.83
C TRP A 101 -24.08 -6.69 3.14
N LYS A 102 -23.59 -7.21 4.26
CA LYS A 102 -23.73 -6.62 5.58
C LYS A 102 -22.43 -5.89 5.91
N VAL A 103 -22.52 -4.59 6.17
CA VAL A 103 -21.36 -3.73 6.45
C VAL A 103 -21.35 -3.40 7.93
N TYR A 104 -20.19 -3.59 8.56
CA TYR A 104 -19.88 -3.16 9.91
C TYR A 104 -18.84 -2.05 9.82
N GLN A 105 -19.03 -0.99 10.60
CA GLN A 105 -18.15 0.19 10.68
C GLN A 105 -17.64 0.32 12.11
#